data_AF-A0A8J6Y8B0-F1
#
_entry.id   AF-A0A8J6Y8B0-F1
#
_cell.length_a   1.000
_cell.length_b   1.000
_cell.length_c   1.000
_cell.angle_alpha   90.00
_cell.angle_beta   90.00
_cell.angle_gamma   90.00
#
_symmetry.space_group_name_H-M   'P 1'
#
loop_
_entity.id
_entity.type
_entity.pdbx_description
1 polymer ?
#
loop_
_entity_poly.entity_id
_entity_poly.type
_entity_poly.pdbx_seq_one_letter_code
_entity_poly.pdbx_strand_id
1 'polypeptide(L)'
;MLKHLGKGPIPYTYDFQALHSRLEDLVHKIGVESTEDATPELDQLERELDRIQRDLAKIENGFPPSVMRKFFDHIKRQDEKVLCVLLKFYLLSKHFEQDTLDKLDILFTRLAETPTEDGRVTARDRDDLLLDFRHLGEFTELPPLPPAEEAALSDAVGAVRRELESINDYQSLVNSEVYERYRRLKQRLGKTALHPSMLVEITTTNIVAKNRFKDLFEAEERKVVENTNRIYEIERYLDRHPELASERLKRQIEDFRHIRIRYESGLRKENVKRDDITEMTRAMHVVLAQFDSSSKPSTSPTDITAGIPISGLEAPVSAGDTGDGPTPPEEPEQLDYPGVKNPAFKEKFG
;
A
#
# COMPACT_ATOMS: atom_id res chain seq x y z
N MET A 1 -5.17 -19.62 -0.65
CA MET A 1 -4.84 -20.62 0.40
C MET A 1 -3.36 -20.46 0.75
N LEU A 2 -3.04 -19.84 1.87
CA LEU A 2 -1.66 -19.84 2.38
C LEU A 2 -1.35 -21.25 2.86
N LYS A 3 -0.79 -22.07 1.96
CA LYS A 3 -0.14 -23.33 2.32
C LYS A 3 0.91 -22.99 3.37
N HIS A 4 0.74 -23.57 4.54
CA HIS A 4 1.61 -23.54 5.71
C HIS A 4 3.03 -23.03 5.42
N LEU A 5 3.51 -22.09 6.24
CA LEU A 5 4.93 -21.75 6.39
C LEU A 5 5.80 -22.94 6.90
N GLY A 6 5.40 -24.19 6.64
CA GLY A 6 6.28 -25.34 6.56
C GLY A 6 6.97 -25.79 7.84
N LYS A 7 6.52 -25.36 9.02
CA LYS A 7 7.15 -25.73 10.29
C LYS A 7 6.22 -26.50 11.23
N GLY A 8 5.76 -27.67 10.78
CA GLY A 8 5.17 -28.69 11.66
C GLY A 8 4.00 -28.22 12.54
N PRO A 9 3.63 -29.01 13.56
CA PRO A 9 2.69 -28.56 14.60
C PRO A 9 3.31 -27.41 15.43
N ILE A 10 2.46 -26.53 15.97
CA ILE A 10 2.90 -25.46 16.88
C ILE A 10 3.66 -26.11 18.05
N PRO A 11 4.88 -25.65 18.37
CA PRO A 11 5.77 -26.34 19.32
C PRO A 11 5.27 -26.32 20.77
N TYR A 12 4.22 -25.54 21.05
CA TYR A 12 3.63 -25.40 22.37
C TYR A 12 2.12 -25.73 22.31
N THR A 13 1.65 -26.45 23.31
CA THR A 13 0.22 -26.73 23.53
C THR A 13 -0.12 -26.19 24.91
N TYR A 14 -1.08 -25.26 24.96
CA TYR A 14 -1.56 -24.66 26.21
C TYR A 14 -3.04 -24.92 26.36
N ASP A 15 -3.46 -25.23 27.58
CA ASP A 15 -4.88 -25.33 27.94
C ASP A 15 -5.36 -23.98 28.48
N PHE A 16 -5.70 -23.08 27.57
CA PHE A 16 -6.22 -21.76 27.93
C PHE A 16 -7.57 -21.82 28.67
N GLN A 17 -8.36 -22.89 28.50
CA GLN A 17 -9.61 -23.05 29.22
C GLN A 17 -9.35 -23.37 30.69
N ALA A 18 -8.47 -24.34 30.97
CA ALA A 18 -8.07 -24.63 32.33
C ALA A 18 -7.42 -23.42 33.01
N LEU A 19 -6.61 -22.65 32.28
CA LEU A 19 -5.98 -21.43 32.80
C LEU A 19 -7.02 -20.34 33.10
N HIS A 20 -8.03 -20.16 32.25
CA HIS A 20 -9.13 -19.23 32.48
C HIS A 20 -9.97 -19.63 33.70
N SER A 21 -10.37 -20.90 33.81
CA SER A 21 -11.13 -21.38 34.97
C SER A 21 -10.36 -21.19 36.28
N ARG A 22 -9.04 -21.45 36.28
CA ARG A 22 -8.19 -21.18 37.44
C ARG A 22 -8.15 -19.71 37.82
N LEU A 23 -8.13 -18.79 36.83
CA LEU A 23 -8.19 -17.35 37.06
C LEU A 23 -9.54 -16.95 37.68
N GLU A 24 -10.66 -17.46 37.15
CA GLU A 24 -12.00 -17.19 37.68
C GLU A 24 -12.16 -17.65 39.13
N ASP A 25 -11.69 -18.87 39.44
CA ASP A 25 -11.70 -19.41 40.81
C ASP A 25 -10.89 -18.53 41.77
N LEU A 26 -9.73 -18.04 41.32
CA LEU A 26 -8.86 -17.15 42.10
C LEU A 26 -9.50 -15.79 42.36
N VAL A 27 -10.17 -15.20 41.36
CA VAL A 27 -10.92 -13.94 41.52
C VAL A 27 -12.04 -14.12 42.56
N HIS A 28 -12.73 -15.27 42.56
CA HIS A 28 -13.75 -15.58 43.57
C HIS A 28 -13.14 -15.75 44.97
N LYS A 29 -12.02 -16.46 45.11
CA LYS A 29 -11.32 -16.61 46.40
C LYS A 29 -10.90 -15.26 46.98
N ILE A 30 -10.31 -14.38 46.18
CA ILE A 30 -9.89 -13.03 46.62
C ILE A 30 -11.10 -12.16 47.04
N GLY A 31 -12.25 -12.36 46.41
CA GLY A 31 -13.48 -11.64 46.76
C GLY A 31 -14.16 -12.13 48.05
N VAL A 32 -13.83 -13.33 48.53
CA VAL A 32 -14.53 -14.02 49.64
C VAL A 32 -13.61 -14.28 50.85
N GLU A 33 -12.31 -14.48 50.64
CA GLU A 33 -11.29 -14.82 51.65
C GLU A 33 -10.17 -13.76 51.75
N SER A 34 -9.39 -13.81 52.83
CA SER A 34 -8.24 -12.91 53.05
C SER A 34 -7.22 -13.04 51.92
N THR A 35 -6.79 -11.92 51.33
CA THR A 35 -5.81 -11.85 50.23
C THR A 35 -4.50 -12.60 50.47
N GLU A 36 -4.12 -12.84 51.72
CA GLU A 36 -2.88 -13.52 52.10
C GLU A 36 -2.80 -14.98 51.58
N ASP A 37 -3.93 -15.70 51.54
CA ASP A 37 -3.97 -17.12 51.13
C ASP A 37 -3.96 -17.30 49.60
N ALA A 38 -4.37 -16.27 48.84
CA ALA A 38 -4.43 -16.30 47.38
C ALA A 38 -3.10 -15.89 46.71
N THR A 39 -2.22 -15.19 47.42
CA THR A 39 -0.93 -14.68 46.93
C THR A 39 -0.04 -15.72 46.24
N PRO A 40 0.24 -16.92 46.81
CA PRO A 40 1.12 -17.88 46.17
C PRO A 40 0.53 -18.50 44.89
N GLU A 41 -0.81 -18.65 44.83
CA GLU A 41 -1.49 -19.13 43.63
C GLU A 41 -1.46 -18.08 42.51
N LEU A 42 -1.60 -16.79 42.86
CA LEU A 42 -1.42 -15.66 41.93
C LEU A 42 0.00 -15.62 41.36
N ASP A 43 1.02 -15.69 42.20
CA ASP A 43 2.43 -15.69 41.78
C ASP A 43 2.73 -16.85 40.81
N GLN A 44 2.13 -18.03 41.06
CA GLN A 44 2.29 -19.18 40.18
C GLN A 44 1.63 -18.94 38.82
N LEU A 45 0.43 -18.36 38.80
CA LEU A 45 -0.31 -18.06 37.58
C LEU A 45 0.39 -16.97 36.76
N GLU A 46 0.93 -15.94 37.41
CA GLU A 46 1.71 -14.89 36.76
C GLU A 46 2.95 -15.47 36.06
N ARG A 47 3.71 -16.35 36.75
CA ARG A 47 4.87 -17.03 36.14
C ARG A 47 4.48 -17.92 34.95
N GLU A 48 3.30 -18.54 35.00
CA GLU A 48 2.78 -19.36 33.92
C GLU A 48 2.40 -18.49 32.70
N LEU A 49 1.69 -17.38 32.93
CA LEU A 49 1.36 -16.40 31.90
C LEU A 49 2.61 -15.77 31.27
N ASP A 50 3.60 -15.39 32.07
CA ASP A 50 4.89 -14.88 31.60
C ASP A 50 5.64 -15.89 30.74
N ARG A 51 5.53 -17.19 31.06
CA ARG A 51 6.12 -18.25 30.25
C ARG A 51 5.40 -18.36 28.91
N ILE A 52 4.06 -18.38 28.92
CA ILE A 52 3.25 -18.44 27.70
C ILE A 52 3.54 -17.24 26.82
N GLN A 53 3.58 -16.03 27.38
CA GLN A 53 3.87 -14.81 26.63
C GLN A 53 5.25 -14.86 25.97
N ARG A 54 6.29 -15.33 26.69
CA ARG A 54 7.63 -15.51 26.12
C ARG A 54 7.68 -16.54 24.99
N ASP A 55 6.97 -17.65 25.14
CA ASP A 55 6.93 -18.70 24.13
C ASP A 55 6.14 -18.27 22.89
N LEU A 56 5.04 -17.53 23.06
CA LEU A 56 4.32 -16.87 21.97
C LEU A 56 5.19 -15.82 21.26
N ALA A 57 5.93 -15.00 21.99
CA ALA A 57 6.86 -14.03 21.42
C ALA A 57 7.95 -14.70 20.57
N LYS A 58 8.45 -15.88 20.96
CA LYS A 58 9.41 -16.65 20.14
C LYS A 58 8.81 -17.11 18.82
N ILE A 59 7.55 -17.56 18.83
CA ILE A 59 6.84 -17.93 17.61
C ILE A 59 6.65 -16.70 16.74
N GLU A 60 6.19 -15.61 17.35
CA GLU A 60 5.84 -14.36 16.70
C GLU A 60 7.05 -13.71 16.00
N ASN A 61 8.24 -13.73 16.61
CA ASN A 61 9.50 -13.29 16.00
C ASN A 61 9.82 -13.99 14.67
N GLY A 62 9.23 -15.17 14.41
CA GLY A 62 9.36 -15.88 13.14
C GLY A 62 8.52 -15.30 11.99
N PHE A 63 7.64 -14.33 12.26
CA PHE A 63 6.72 -13.76 11.29
C PHE A 63 7.04 -12.29 11.02
N PRO A 64 7.68 -11.96 9.89
CA PRO A 64 7.95 -10.56 9.55
C PRO A 64 6.66 -9.82 9.13
N PRO A 65 6.64 -8.47 9.18
CA PRO A 65 5.49 -7.63 8.80
C PRO A 65 4.98 -7.93 7.39
N SER A 66 5.86 -8.30 6.46
CA SER A 66 5.50 -8.67 5.08
C SER A 66 4.59 -9.89 5.02
N VAL A 67 4.84 -10.91 5.85
CA VAL A 67 4.01 -12.11 5.94
C VAL A 67 2.65 -11.77 6.53
N MET A 68 2.62 -10.96 7.57
CA MET A 68 1.37 -10.48 8.18
C MET A 68 0.53 -9.70 7.17
N ARG A 69 1.15 -8.79 6.41
CA ARG A 69 0.47 -8.02 5.35
C ARG A 69 -0.17 -8.95 4.33
N LYS A 70 0.61 -9.88 3.77
CA LYS A 70 0.12 -10.90 2.82
C LYS A 70 -1.04 -11.70 3.39
N PHE A 71 -0.95 -12.13 4.65
CA PHE A 71 -2.04 -12.87 5.29
C PHE A 71 -3.35 -12.06 5.34
N PHE A 72 -3.30 -10.81 5.80
CA PHE A 72 -4.49 -9.97 5.89
C PHE A 72 -5.02 -9.50 4.52
N ASP A 73 -4.17 -9.37 3.50
CA ASP A 73 -4.61 -9.09 2.13
C ASP A 73 -5.46 -10.22 1.53
N HIS A 74 -5.23 -11.48 1.94
CA HIS A 74 -5.95 -12.64 1.43
C HIS A 74 -7.25 -12.96 2.19
N ILE A 75 -7.48 -12.32 3.33
CA ILE A 75 -8.66 -12.57 4.16
C ILE A 75 -9.78 -11.61 3.79
N LYS A 76 -10.89 -12.15 3.29
CA LYS A 76 -12.07 -11.35 2.88
C LYS A 76 -12.87 -10.78 4.04
N ARG A 77 -12.86 -11.42 5.21
CA ARG A 77 -13.59 -10.99 6.40
C ARG A 77 -12.66 -11.07 7.60
N GLN A 78 -12.42 -9.92 8.22
CA GLN A 78 -11.56 -9.82 9.38
C GLN A 78 -12.42 -9.88 10.62
N ASP A 79 -11.99 -10.67 11.60
CA ASP A 79 -12.62 -10.67 12.92
C ASP A 79 -11.97 -9.56 13.74
N GLU A 80 -12.74 -8.50 14.00
CA GLU A 80 -12.31 -7.34 14.77
C GLU A 80 -11.80 -7.73 16.17
N LYS A 81 -12.41 -8.74 16.79
CA LYS A 81 -11.95 -9.23 18.11
C LYS A 81 -10.55 -9.81 18.02
N VAL A 82 -10.25 -10.54 16.94
CA VAL A 82 -8.92 -11.10 16.71
C VAL A 82 -7.91 -9.97 16.48
N LEU A 83 -8.25 -8.94 15.70
CA LEU A 83 -7.39 -7.76 15.52
C LEU A 83 -7.10 -7.06 16.85
N CYS A 84 -8.13 -6.82 17.66
CA CYS A 84 -7.99 -6.18 18.97
C CYS A 84 -7.12 -7.01 19.93
N VAL A 85 -7.25 -8.34 19.94
CA VAL A 85 -6.41 -9.22 20.77
C VAL A 85 -4.95 -9.18 20.29
N LEU A 86 -4.70 -9.20 18.97
CA LEU A 86 -3.36 -9.06 18.41
C LEU A 86 -2.74 -7.70 18.75
N LEU A 87 -3.50 -6.61 18.62
CA LEU A 87 -3.05 -5.28 19.01
C LEU A 87 -2.65 -5.25 20.48
N LYS A 88 -3.50 -5.75 21.39
CA LYS A 88 -3.17 -5.84 22.82
C LYS A 88 -1.89 -6.63 23.07
N PHE A 89 -1.70 -7.76 22.39
CA PHE A 89 -0.48 -8.55 22.51
C PHE A 89 0.79 -7.72 22.19
N TYR A 90 0.77 -6.94 21.10
CA TYR A 90 1.92 -6.11 20.72
C TYR A 90 2.08 -4.86 21.60
N LEU A 91 0.97 -4.25 22.04
CA LEU A 91 0.99 -3.05 22.88
C LEU A 91 1.51 -3.35 24.29
N LEU A 92 1.29 -4.56 24.80
CA LEU A 92 1.87 -5.07 26.05
C LEU A 92 3.38 -5.35 25.97
N SER A 93 4.02 -5.22 24.80
CA SER A 93 5.47 -5.36 24.67
C SER A 93 6.21 -4.21 25.35
N LYS A 94 7.26 -4.52 26.11
CA LYS A 94 8.13 -3.51 26.74
C LYS A 94 9.01 -2.77 25.73
N HIS A 95 9.21 -3.35 24.54
CA HIS A 95 10.08 -2.81 23.50
C HIS A 95 9.32 -2.70 22.18
N PHE A 96 9.25 -1.47 21.65
CA PHE A 96 8.73 -1.19 20.32
C PHE A 96 9.91 -1.01 19.37
N GLU A 97 10.36 -2.13 18.80
CA GLU A 97 11.29 -2.11 17.68
C GLU A 97 10.56 -1.73 16.39
N GLN A 98 11.30 -1.37 15.34
CA GLN A 98 10.70 -1.00 14.05
C GLN A 98 9.79 -2.10 13.50
N ASP A 99 10.18 -3.37 13.69
CA ASP A 99 9.39 -4.54 13.27
C ASP A 99 8.01 -4.58 13.95
N THR A 100 7.96 -4.32 15.26
CA THR A 100 6.73 -4.25 16.05
C THR A 100 5.87 -3.06 15.62
N LEU A 101 6.48 -1.90 15.40
CA LEU A 101 5.77 -0.71 14.92
C LEU A 101 5.15 -0.93 13.53
N ASP A 102 5.87 -1.61 12.63
CA ASP A 102 5.36 -1.96 11.30
C ASP A 102 4.17 -2.94 11.39
N LYS A 103 4.19 -3.90 12.33
CA LYS A 103 3.06 -4.82 12.59
C LYS A 103 1.86 -4.07 13.17
N LEU A 104 2.09 -3.17 14.14
CA LEU A 104 1.05 -2.33 14.72
C LEU A 104 0.41 -1.42 13.65
N ASP A 105 1.21 -0.79 12.79
CA ASP A 105 0.72 0.03 11.66
C ASP A 105 -0.22 -0.76 10.75
N ILE A 106 0.14 -2.02 10.42
CA ILE A 106 -0.73 -2.91 9.65
C ILE A 106 -2.04 -3.17 10.41
N LEU A 107 -1.97 -3.60 11.67
CA LEU A 107 -3.15 -4.00 12.46
C LEU A 107 -4.10 -2.83 12.73
N PHE A 108 -3.57 -1.66 13.11
CA PHE A 108 -4.37 -0.45 13.31
C PHE A 108 -5.02 0.01 12.01
N THR A 109 -4.28 -0.05 10.89
CA THR A 109 -4.86 0.27 9.58
C THR A 109 -6.00 -0.68 9.25
N ARG A 110 -5.86 -1.99 9.51
CA ARG A 110 -6.94 -2.96 9.31
C ARG A 110 -8.15 -2.70 10.20
N LEU A 111 -7.93 -2.37 11.47
CA LEU A 111 -9.01 -2.02 12.38
C LEU A 111 -9.79 -0.76 11.93
N ALA A 112 -9.11 0.15 11.23
CA ALA A 112 -9.68 1.37 10.67
C ALA A 112 -10.37 1.19 9.30
N GLU A 113 -10.22 0.03 8.64
CA GLU A 113 -10.81 -0.24 7.33
C GLU A 113 -12.28 -0.70 7.45
N THR A 114 -13.17 -0.04 6.71
CA THR A 114 -14.50 -0.56 6.38
C THR A 114 -14.50 -0.99 4.91
N PRO A 115 -14.62 -2.30 4.61
CA PRO A 115 -14.70 -2.78 3.24
C PRO A 115 -15.94 -2.25 2.51
N THR A 116 -15.79 -1.83 1.26
CA THR A 116 -16.90 -1.46 0.38
C THR A 116 -17.20 -2.54 -0.66
N GLU A 117 -18.39 -2.50 -1.27
CA GLU A 117 -18.81 -3.47 -2.28
C GLU A 117 -17.91 -3.48 -3.52
N ASP A 118 -17.34 -2.32 -3.88
CA ASP A 118 -16.41 -2.15 -5.02
C ASP A 118 -14.98 -2.64 -4.72
N GLY A 119 -14.77 -3.28 -3.56
CA GLY A 119 -13.46 -3.74 -3.11
C GLY A 119 -12.49 -2.60 -2.75
N ARG A 120 -13.01 -1.37 -2.56
CA ARG A 120 -12.29 -0.27 -1.89
C ARG A 120 -12.45 -0.41 -0.38
N VAL A 121 -11.69 0.38 0.36
CA VAL A 121 -11.83 0.49 1.81
C VAL A 121 -12.05 1.95 2.19
N THR A 122 -12.99 2.23 3.07
CA THR A 122 -13.14 3.58 3.64
C THR A 122 -12.61 3.57 5.06
N ALA A 123 -12.10 4.71 5.52
CA ALA A 123 -11.82 4.88 6.93
C ALA A 123 -13.14 4.80 7.71
N ARG A 124 -13.12 4.15 8.87
CA ARG A 124 -14.20 4.24 9.86
C ARG A 124 -14.36 5.69 10.33
N ASP A 125 -15.46 5.96 11.02
CA ASP A 125 -15.71 7.26 11.62
C ASP A 125 -14.56 7.67 12.55
N ARG A 126 -14.21 8.96 12.50
CA ARG A 126 -13.06 9.51 13.21
C ARG A 126 -13.22 9.41 14.72
N ASP A 127 -14.40 9.72 15.24
CA ASP A 127 -14.65 9.80 16.67
C ASP A 127 -14.72 8.39 17.28
N ASP A 128 -15.34 7.45 16.56
CA ASP A 128 -15.34 6.03 16.91
C ASP A 128 -13.90 5.46 16.96
N LEU A 129 -13.09 5.73 15.93
CA LEU A 129 -11.69 5.28 15.91
C LEU A 129 -10.85 5.89 17.03
N LEU A 130 -11.07 7.17 17.32
CA LEU A 130 -10.36 7.84 18.39
C LEU A 130 -10.69 7.21 19.75
N LEU A 131 -11.95 6.84 19.98
CA LEU A 131 -12.37 6.13 21.19
C LEU A 131 -11.70 4.74 21.28
N ASP A 132 -11.77 3.96 20.21
CA ASP A 132 -11.16 2.63 20.15
C ASP A 132 -9.64 2.69 20.38
N PHE A 133 -8.96 3.65 19.75
CA PHE A 133 -7.52 3.83 19.90
C PHE A 133 -7.13 4.37 21.27
N ARG A 134 -7.98 5.16 21.94
CA ARG A 134 -7.75 5.54 23.34
C ARG A 134 -7.79 4.33 24.27
N HIS A 135 -8.80 3.46 24.13
CA HIS A 135 -8.89 2.23 24.92
C HIS A 135 -7.70 1.30 24.65
N LEU A 136 -7.22 1.21 23.41
CA LEU A 136 -6.00 0.45 23.10
C LEU A 136 -4.73 1.13 23.62
N GLY A 137 -4.70 2.46 23.65
CA GLY A 137 -3.59 3.25 24.19
C GLY A 137 -3.37 3.04 25.68
N GLU A 138 -4.38 2.62 26.45
CA GLU A 138 -4.26 2.29 27.88
C GLU A 138 -3.26 1.14 28.14
N PHE A 139 -3.01 0.28 27.15
CA PHE A 139 -2.02 -0.80 27.24
C PHE A 139 -0.59 -0.31 27.01
N THR A 140 -0.40 0.97 26.69
CA THR A 140 0.91 1.56 26.41
C THR A 140 1.25 2.68 27.38
N GLU A 141 2.45 2.64 27.95
CA GLU A 141 2.97 3.72 28.78
C GLU A 141 3.59 4.81 27.88
N LEU A 142 2.75 5.53 27.14
CA LEU A 142 3.21 6.64 26.30
C LEU A 142 3.29 7.94 27.11
N PRO A 143 4.43 8.65 27.10
CA PRO A 143 4.51 10.00 27.66
C PRO A 143 3.47 10.91 27.00
N PRO A 144 2.85 11.85 27.74
CA PRO A 144 1.94 12.81 27.14
C PRO A 144 2.61 13.58 26.00
N LEU A 145 1.93 13.67 24.85
CA LEU A 145 2.39 14.46 23.72
C LEU A 145 1.94 15.92 23.90
N PRO A 146 2.84 16.92 23.86
CA PRO A 146 2.45 18.31 23.96
C PRO A 146 1.51 18.71 22.82
N PRO A 147 0.42 19.46 23.07
CA PRO A 147 -0.57 19.78 22.02
C PRO A 147 0.01 20.50 20.80
N ALA A 148 1.03 21.36 21.00
CA ALA A 148 1.69 22.06 19.91
C ALA A 148 2.52 21.11 19.02
N GLU A 149 3.16 20.10 19.63
CA GLU A 149 3.91 19.08 18.90
C GLU A 149 2.95 18.15 18.16
N GLU A 150 1.89 17.70 18.83
CA GLU A 150 0.82 16.89 18.24
C GLU A 150 0.19 17.56 17.00
N ALA A 151 -0.13 18.86 17.10
CA ALA A 151 -0.67 19.63 15.99
C ALA A 151 0.30 19.67 14.80
N ALA A 152 1.58 19.97 15.06
CA ALA A 152 2.60 20.02 14.00
C ALA A 152 2.82 18.66 13.32
N LEU A 153 2.80 17.57 14.09
CA LEU A 153 2.94 16.21 13.55
C LEU A 153 1.69 15.79 12.77
N SER A 154 0.50 16.12 13.27
CA SER A 154 -0.77 15.88 12.58
C SER A 154 -0.83 16.64 11.25
N ASP A 155 -0.40 17.90 11.25
CA ASP A 155 -0.31 18.72 10.03
C ASP A 155 0.66 18.12 9.01
N ALA A 156 1.80 17.59 9.46
CA ALA A 156 2.76 16.92 8.59
C ALA A 156 2.17 15.65 7.94
N VAL A 157 1.45 14.83 8.70
CA VAL A 157 0.75 13.64 8.17
C VAL A 157 -0.39 14.06 7.23
N GLY A 158 -1.15 15.09 7.58
CA GLY A 158 -2.22 15.64 6.75
C GLY A 158 -1.71 16.26 5.45
N ALA A 159 -0.53 16.88 5.46
CA ALA A 159 0.10 17.43 4.25
C ALA A 159 0.44 16.32 3.24
N VAL A 160 0.98 15.20 3.72
CA VAL A 160 1.22 14.00 2.89
C VAL A 160 -0.09 13.47 2.32
N ARG A 161 -1.17 13.41 3.12
CA ARG A 161 -2.48 12.96 2.64
C ARG A 161 -3.01 13.83 1.51
N ARG A 162 -2.99 15.16 1.68
CA ARG A 162 -3.42 16.11 0.64
C ARG A 162 -2.58 16.00 -0.63
N GLU A 163 -1.28 15.73 -0.49
CA GLU A 163 -0.41 15.48 -1.63
C GLU A 163 -0.78 14.19 -2.37
N LEU A 164 -1.03 13.09 -1.65
CA LEU A 164 -1.51 11.85 -2.26
C LEU A 164 -2.80 12.05 -3.06
N GLU A 165 -3.75 12.78 -2.48
CA GLU A 165 -5.04 13.07 -3.12
C GLU A 165 -4.91 13.93 -4.38
N SER A 166 -3.92 14.82 -4.45
CA SER A 166 -3.72 15.71 -5.60
C SER A 166 -3.04 15.07 -6.80
N ILE A 167 -2.35 13.94 -6.61
CA ILE A 167 -1.63 13.21 -7.68
C ILE A 167 -2.63 12.47 -8.57
N ASN A 168 -2.76 12.85 -9.85
CA ASN A 168 -3.84 12.36 -10.74
C ASN A 168 -3.47 11.22 -11.69
N ASP A 169 -2.20 10.86 -11.78
CA ASP A 169 -1.74 9.77 -12.63
C ASP A 169 -0.66 8.94 -11.92
N TYR A 170 -0.57 7.66 -12.32
CA TYR A 170 0.38 6.71 -11.76
C TYR A 170 1.82 7.21 -11.88
N GLN A 171 2.07 7.82 -13.02
CA GLN A 171 3.31 8.46 -13.39
C GLN A 171 3.43 9.90 -12.86
N SER A 172 2.70 10.30 -11.83
CA SER A 172 3.11 11.40 -10.96
C SER A 172 3.33 10.85 -9.56
N LEU A 173 2.57 9.81 -9.20
CA LEU A 173 2.70 9.06 -7.96
C LEU A 173 4.11 8.47 -7.81
N VAL A 174 4.60 7.82 -8.86
CA VAL A 174 5.91 7.16 -8.84
C VAL A 174 7.06 8.17 -8.68
N ASN A 175 7.03 9.31 -9.38
CA ASN A 175 8.06 10.34 -9.30
C ASN A 175 7.98 11.22 -8.05
N SER A 176 6.78 11.36 -7.47
CA SER A 176 6.59 12.25 -6.32
C SER A 176 7.37 11.81 -5.10
N GLU A 177 7.81 10.55 -5.00
CA GLU A 177 8.38 9.95 -3.79
C GLU A 177 7.52 10.12 -2.51
N VAL A 178 6.22 10.42 -2.65
CA VAL A 178 5.34 10.72 -1.52
C VAL A 178 5.25 9.56 -0.53
N TYR A 179 5.25 8.32 -1.03
CA TYR A 179 5.29 7.11 -0.21
C TYR A 179 6.57 6.98 0.61
N GLU A 180 7.71 7.30 0.01
CA GLU A 180 9.01 7.22 0.68
C GLU A 180 9.15 8.32 1.74
N ARG A 181 8.70 9.54 1.44
CA ARG A 181 8.61 10.60 2.45
C ARG A 181 7.67 10.22 3.58
N TYR A 182 6.52 9.63 3.26
CA TYR A 182 5.58 9.20 4.28
C TYR A 182 6.15 8.08 5.15
N ARG A 183 6.83 7.10 4.55
CA ARG A 183 7.52 6.04 5.27
C ARG A 183 8.58 6.61 6.22
N ARG A 184 9.42 7.53 5.75
CA ARG A 184 10.41 8.23 6.57
C ARG A 184 9.76 9.03 7.70
N LEU A 185 8.62 9.67 7.45
CA LEU A 185 7.85 10.37 8.48
C LEU A 185 7.38 9.40 9.56
N LYS A 186 6.77 8.25 9.20
CA LYS A 186 6.34 7.22 10.17
C LYS A 186 7.50 6.67 10.99
N GLN A 187 8.64 6.38 10.36
CA GLN A 187 9.85 5.94 11.06
C GLN A 187 10.35 6.97 12.07
N ARG A 188 10.33 8.25 11.70
CA ARG A 188 10.73 9.35 12.60
C ARG A 188 9.77 9.56 13.77
N LEU A 189 8.47 9.29 13.57
CA LEU A 189 7.48 9.35 14.65
C LEU A 189 7.75 8.28 15.71
N GLY A 190 8.24 7.09 15.31
CA GLY A 190 8.54 6.01 16.25
C GLY A 190 7.34 5.68 17.14
N LYS A 191 7.54 5.65 18.47
CA LYS A 191 6.46 5.41 19.44
C LYS A 191 5.39 6.49 19.46
N THR A 192 5.71 7.73 19.09
CA THR A 192 4.74 8.83 19.03
C THR A 192 3.62 8.56 18.03
N ALA A 193 3.86 7.70 17.03
CA ALA A 193 2.84 7.22 16.11
C ALA A 193 1.69 6.47 16.80
N LEU A 194 1.91 5.95 18.02
CA LEU A 194 0.92 5.18 18.78
C LEU A 194 -0.03 6.06 19.60
N HIS A 195 0.16 7.38 19.64
CA HIS A 195 -0.83 8.27 20.26
C HIS A 195 -2.18 8.17 19.52
N PRO A 196 -3.32 8.08 20.22
CA PRO A 196 -4.61 7.82 19.58
C PRO A 196 -4.97 8.79 18.43
N SER A 197 -4.72 10.08 18.62
CA SER A 197 -4.94 11.10 17.58
C SER A 197 -4.01 10.91 16.38
N MET A 198 -2.74 10.60 16.62
CA MET A 198 -1.77 10.30 15.57
C MET A 198 -2.13 9.03 14.81
N LEU A 199 -2.61 7.99 15.49
CA LEU A 199 -3.09 6.75 14.88
C LEU A 199 -4.26 7.00 13.95
N VAL A 200 -5.23 7.85 14.35
CA VAL A 200 -6.34 8.24 13.46
C VAL A 200 -5.81 8.89 12.19
N GLU A 201 -4.87 9.83 12.30
CA GLU A 201 -4.29 10.49 11.11
C GLU A 201 -3.48 9.52 10.24
N ILE A 202 -2.67 8.66 10.85
CA ILE A 202 -1.82 7.70 10.13
C ILE A 202 -2.68 6.67 9.41
N THR A 203 -3.64 6.04 10.10
CA THR A 203 -4.50 5.01 9.51
C THR A 203 -5.38 5.57 8.40
N THR A 204 -5.94 6.78 8.57
CA THR A 204 -6.69 7.46 7.52
C THR A 204 -5.80 7.74 6.31
N THR A 205 -4.57 8.23 6.51
CA THR A 205 -3.62 8.46 5.40
C THR A 205 -3.19 7.15 4.73
N ASN A 206 -2.98 6.06 5.48
CA ASN A 206 -2.67 4.74 4.92
C ASN A 206 -3.82 4.24 4.01
N ILE A 207 -5.08 4.43 4.42
CA ILE A 207 -6.26 4.06 3.64
C ILE A 207 -6.37 4.90 2.36
N VAL A 208 -6.19 6.22 2.45
CA VAL A 208 -6.17 7.12 1.29
C VAL A 208 -5.05 6.74 0.32
N ALA A 209 -3.84 6.51 0.83
CA ALA A 209 -2.71 6.04 0.04
C ALA A 209 -3.05 4.75 -0.70
N LYS A 210 -3.53 3.72 0.01
CA LYS A 210 -3.93 2.43 -0.57
C LYS A 210 -4.96 2.58 -1.68
N ASN A 211 -6.04 3.33 -1.44
CA ASN A 211 -7.07 3.55 -2.46
C ASN A 211 -6.52 4.31 -3.67
N ARG A 212 -5.73 5.35 -3.43
CA ARG A 212 -5.17 6.16 -4.52
C ARG A 212 -4.21 5.37 -5.37
N PHE A 213 -3.35 4.55 -4.77
CA PHE A 213 -2.49 3.63 -5.50
C PHE A 213 -3.32 2.68 -6.35
N LYS A 214 -4.35 2.04 -5.77
CA LYS A 214 -5.23 1.10 -6.48
C LYS A 214 -5.89 1.77 -7.68
N ASP A 215 -6.51 2.93 -7.50
CA ASP A 215 -7.20 3.66 -8.56
C ASP A 215 -6.26 4.03 -9.72
N LEU A 216 -5.07 4.55 -9.39
CA LEU A 216 -4.08 4.95 -10.38
C LEU A 216 -3.46 3.74 -11.10
N PHE A 217 -3.21 2.66 -10.37
CA PHE A 217 -2.69 1.42 -10.93
C PHE A 217 -3.69 0.76 -11.88
N GLU A 218 -4.97 0.65 -11.50
CA GLU A 218 -6.02 0.09 -12.36
C GLU A 218 -6.30 0.96 -13.60
N ALA A 219 -6.18 2.29 -13.47
CA ALA A 219 -6.23 3.19 -14.62
C ALA A 219 -5.04 2.97 -15.56
N GLU A 220 -3.84 2.78 -15.02
CA GLU A 220 -2.63 2.55 -15.80
C GLU A 220 -2.64 1.18 -16.48
N GLU A 221 -3.11 0.14 -15.80
CA GLU A 221 -3.27 -1.21 -16.37
C GLU A 221 -4.21 -1.20 -17.58
N ARG A 222 -5.32 -0.43 -17.53
CA ARG A 222 -6.21 -0.26 -18.69
C ARG A 222 -5.49 0.39 -19.87
N LYS A 223 -4.72 1.45 -19.63
CA LYS A 223 -3.90 2.09 -20.67
C LYS A 223 -2.86 1.14 -21.25
N VAL A 224 -2.26 0.28 -20.43
CA VAL A 224 -1.30 -0.73 -20.89
C VAL A 224 -1.94 -1.69 -21.89
N VAL A 225 -3.15 -2.16 -21.60
CA VAL A 225 -3.91 -3.03 -22.52
C VAL A 225 -4.25 -2.30 -23.82
N GLU A 226 -4.75 -1.08 -23.75
CA GLU A 226 -5.11 -0.27 -24.92
C GLU A 226 -3.89 0.03 -25.81
N ASN A 227 -2.79 0.49 -25.22
CA ASN A 227 -1.55 0.80 -25.93
C ASN A 227 -0.91 -0.45 -26.54
N THR A 228 -0.97 -1.58 -25.84
CA THR A 228 -0.51 -2.86 -26.39
C THR A 228 -1.30 -3.23 -27.66
N ASN A 229 -2.62 -3.08 -27.64
CA ASN A 229 -3.46 -3.31 -28.82
C ASN A 229 -3.11 -2.34 -29.96
N ARG A 230 -2.91 -1.06 -29.67
CA ARG A 230 -2.49 -0.06 -30.67
C ARG A 230 -1.13 -0.40 -31.28
N ILE A 231 -0.17 -0.88 -30.50
CA ILE A 231 1.15 -1.30 -31.02
C ILE A 231 1.00 -2.51 -31.94
N TYR A 232 0.16 -3.49 -31.62
CA TYR A 232 -0.14 -4.60 -32.54
C TYR A 232 -0.75 -4.12 -33.86
N GLU A 233 -1.63 -3.12 -33.83
CA GLU A 233 -2.19 -2.52 -35.04
C GLU A 233 -1.11 -1.82 -35.87
N ILE A 234 -0.18 -1.10 -35.21
CA ILE A 234 0.98 -0.48 -35.84
C ILE A 234 1.86 -1.56 -36.48
N GLU A 235 2.19 -2.65 -35.79
CA GLU A 235 2.97 -3.76 -36.35
C GLU A 235 2.31 -4.30 -37.61
N ARG A 236 1.01 -4.59 -37.56
CA ARG A 236 0.24 -5.08 -38.71
C ARG A 236 0.20 -4.08 -39.87
N TYR A 237 0.19 -2.78 -39.56
CA TYR A 237 0.24 -1.72 -40.56
C TYR A 237 1.63 -1.62 -41.20
N LEU A 238 2.71 -1.69 -40.41
CA LEU A 238 4.09 -1.69 -40.90
C LEU A 238 4.41 -2.94 -41.75
N ASP A 239 3.83 -4.09 -41.43
CA ASP A 239 3.95 -5.29 -42.27
C ASP A 239 3.35 -5.09 -43.67
N ARG A 240 2.33 -4.23 -43.79
CA ARG A 240 1.69 -3.85 -45.06
C ARG A 240 2.36 -2.66 -45.73
N HIS A 241 3.07 -1.83 -44.96
CA HIS A 241 3.75 -0.61 -45.38
C HIS A 241 5.20 -0.57 -44.87
N PRO A 242 6.11 -1.43 -45.39
CA PRO A 242 7.49 -1.54 -44.91
C PRO A 242 8.28 -0.23 -45.05
N GLU A 243 7.88 0.65 -45.97
CA GLU A 243 8.47 1.96 -46.22
C GLU A 243 8.34 2.92 -45.03
N LEU A 244 7.35 2.72 -44.15
CA LEU A 244 7.14 3.52 -42.94
C LEU A 244 7.89 2.95 -41.72
N ALA A 245 8.47 1.75 -41.84
CA ALA A 245 9.15 1.05 -40.77
C ALA A 245 10.63 1.46 -40.67
N SER A 246 10.92 2.57 -39.99
CA SER A 246 12.31 2.95 -39.70
C SER A 246 13.03 1.89 -38.86
N GLU A 247 14.33 1.70 -39.06
CA GLU A 247 15.16 0.77 -38.25
C GLU A 247 15.19 1.12 -36.76
N ARG A 248 14.87 2.36 -36.41
CA ARG A 248 14.67 2.78 -35.01
C ARG A 248 13.34 2.27 -34.46
N LEU A 249 12.25 2.43 -35.21
CA LEU A 249 10.93 1.96 -34.82
C LEU A 249 10.87 0.44 -34.68
N LYS A 250 11.50 -0.30 -35.61
CA LYS A 250 11.61 -1.77 -35.51
C LYS A 250 12.30 -2.23 -34.23
N ARG A 251 13.42 -1.58 -33.86
CA ARG A 251 14.13 -1.86 -32.60
C ARG A 251 13.27 -1.59 -31.38
N GLN A 252 12.57 -0.45 -31.35
CA GLN A 252 11.70 -0.09 -30.23
C GLN A 252 10.52 -1.06 -30.06
N ILE A 253 9.96 -1.55 -31.17
CA ILE A 253 8.91 -2.59 -31.15
C ILE A 253 9.46 -3.91 -30.59
N GLU A 254 10.67 -4.30 -30.97
CA GLU A 254 11.31 -5.51 -30.45
C GLU A 254 11.64 -5.38 -28.95
N ASP A 255 12.17 -4.24 -28.53
CA ASP A 255 12.39 -3.93 -27.10
C ASP A 255 11.07 -4.02 -26.31
N PHE A 256 9.99 -3.45 -26.85
CA PHE A 256 8.65 -3.55 -26.26
C PHE A 256 8.19 -5.02 -26.13
N ARG A 257 8.39 -5.88 -27.14
CA ARG A 257 8.03 -7.30 -27.06
C ARG A 257 8.76 -8.02 -25.93
N HIS A 258 10.06 -7.76 -25.75
CA HIS A 258 10.84 -8.35 -24.67
C HIS A 258 10.31 -7.93 -23.29
N ILE A 259 10.03 -6.64 -23.11
CA ILE A 259 9.47 -6.10 -21.87
C ILE A 259 8.08 -6.71 -21.60
N ARG A 260 7.26 -6.86 -22.65
CA ARG A 260 5.93 -7.46 -22.54
C ARG A 260 5.95 -8.92 -22.10
N ILE A 261 6.83 -9.73 -22.69
CA ILE A 261 6.97 -11.15 -22.30
C ILE A 261 7.34 -11.27 -20.81
N ARG A 262 8.26 -10.42 -20.32
CA ARG A 262 8.63 -10.40 -18.89
C ARG A 262 7.45 -10.00 -18.01
N TYR A 263 6.74 -8.93 -18.36
CA TYR A 263 5.55 -8.48 -17.63
C TYR A 263 4.45 -9.55 -17.58
N GLU A 264 4.10 -10.16 -18.72
CA GLU A 264 3.09 -11.23 -18.78
C GLU A 264 3.52 -12.47 -17.98
N SER A 265 4.81 -12.80 -17.98
CA SER A 265 5.35 -13.87 -17.15
C SER A 265 5.24 -13.54 -15.66
N GLY A 266 5.43 -12.28 -15.26
CA GLY A 266 5.19 -11.78 -13.91
C GLY A 266 3.72 -11.89 -13.51
N LEU A 267 2.82 -11.48 -14.41
CA LEU A 267 1.36 -11.52 -14.20
C LEU A 267 0.85 -12.95 -13.97
N ARG A 268 1.34 -13.92 -14.75
CA ARG A 268 1.00 -15.35 -14.57
C ARG A 268 1.46 -15.92 -13.23
N LYS A 269 2.47 -15.30 -12.60
CA LYS A 269 3.04 -15.71 -11.31
C LYS A 269 2.52 -14.86 -10.15
N GLU A 270 1.54 -13.98 -10.38
CA GLU A 270 1.04 -12.97 -9.42
C GLU A 270 2.16 -12.08 -8.83
N ASN A 271 3.28 -11.95 -9.54
CA ASN A 271 4.49 -11.27 -9.05
C ASN A 271 4.91 -10.11 -9.97
N VAL A 272 3.94 -9.28 -10.35
CA VAL A 272 4.21 -8.06 -11.12
C VAL A 272 4.70 -6.99 -10.15
N LYS A 273 5.91 -6.48 -10.39
CA LYS A 273 6.45 -5.36 -9.62
C LYS A 273 5.94 -4.04 -10.20
N ARG A 274 5.97 -2.99 -9.38
CA ARG A 274 5.79 -1.58 -9.80
C ARG A 274 6.69 -1.25 -11.00
N ASP A 275 7.86 -1.84 -11.02
CA ASP A 275 8.91 -1.61 -12.00
C ASP A 275 8.51 -2.19 -13.35
N ASP A 276 7.94 -3.40 -13.35
CA ASP A 276 7.48 -4.04 -14.59
C ASP A 276 6.39 -3.23 -15.31
N ILE A 277 5.43 -2.63 -14.59
CA ILE A 277 4.40 -1.75 -15.20
C ILE A 277 4.99 -0.41 -15.65
N THR A 278 5.93 0.13 -14.88
CA THR A 278 6.62 1.40 -15.17
C THR A 278 7.45 1.27 -16.45
N GLU A 279 8.21 0.18 -16.59
CA GLU A 279 9.01 -0.14 -17.76
C GLU A 279 8.14 -0.43 -18.99
N MET A 280 7.03 -1.16 -18.81
CA MET A 280 6.02 -1.37 -19.86
C MET A 280 5.46 -0.05 -20.39
N THR A 281 4.97 0.82 -19.49
CA THR A 281 4.43 2.14 -19.85
C THR A 281 5.45 2.97 -20.61
N ARG A 282 6.70 2.97 -20.16
CA ARG A 282 7.79 3.69 -20.85
C ARG A 282 8.01 3.16 -22.26
N ALA A 283 8.11 1.83 -22.42
CA ALA A 283 8.36 1.21 -23.72
C ALA A 283 7.23 1.50 -24.72
N MET A 284 5.98 1.45 -24.27
CA MET A 284 4.83 1.78 -25.11
C MET A 284 4.86 3.23 -25.59
N HIS A 285 5.11 4.18 -24.68
CA HIS A 285 5.22 5.60 -25.05
C HIS A 285 6.31 5.85 -26.10
N VAL A 286 7.45 5.17 -25.98
CA VAL A 286 8.56 5.29 -26.94
C VAL A 286 8.16 4.81 -28.34
N VAL A 287 7.46 3.68 -28.45
CA VAL A 287 6.98 3.15 -29.74
C VAL A 287 5.92 4.06 -30.35
N LEU A 288 4.92 4.46 -29.56
CA LEU A 288 3.82 5.30 -30.04
C LEU A 288 4.30 6.68 -30.51
N ALA A 289 5.18 7.34 -29.75
CA ALA A 289 5.74 8.64 -30.13
C ALA A 289 6.58 8.57 -31.42
N GLN A 290 7.33 7.48 -31.62
CA GLN A 290 8.12 7.30 -32.84
C GLN A 290 7.23 7.03 -34.06
N PHE A 291 6.16 6.26 -33.90
CA PHE A 291 5.22 6.03 -35.00
C PHE A 291 4.42 7.29 -35.36
N ASP A 292 3.93 8.03 -34.37
CA ASP A 292 3.17 9.27 -34.56
C ASP A 292 4.02 10.38 -35.21
N SER A 293 5.34 10.41 -34.95
CA SER A 293 6.28 11.31 -35.62
C SER A 293 6.64 10.87 -37.04
N SER A 294 6.63 9.56 -37.32
CA SER A 294 6.93 9.01 -38.66
C SER A 294 5.72 9.04 -39.60
N SER A 295 4.50 9.12 -39.05
CA SER A 295 3.24 9.17 -39.79
C SER A 295 2.75 10.59 -40.12
N LYS A 296 3.30 11.62 -39.46
CA LYS A 296 3.04 13.03 -39.82
C LYS A 296 3.99 13.46 -40.95
N PRO A 297 3.49 13.84 -42.14
CA PRO A 297 4.34 14.39 -43.18
C PRO A 297 4.94 15.72 -42.71
N SER A 298 6.24 15.89 -42.93
CA SER A 298 6.96 17.13 -42.65
C SER A 298 6.39 18.27 -43.49
N THR A 299 5.47 19.05 -42.94
CA THR A 299 5.16 20.39 -43.46
C THR A 299 6.27 21.33 -43.04
N SER A 300 7.32 21.40 -43.85
CA SER A 300 8.28 22.50 -43.82
C SER A 300 7.59 23.77 -44.33
N PRO A 301 7.47 24.86 -43.54
CA PRO A 301 7.09 26.15 -44.08
C PRO A 301 8.33 26.74 -44.78
N THR A 302 8.23 26.91 -46.10
CA THR A 302 9.24 27.66 -46.86
C THR A 302 9.01 29.15 -46.62
N ASP A 303 10.11 29.87 -46.39
CA ASP A 303 10.22 31.33 -46.30
C ASP A 303 9.39 32.08 -47.36
N ILE A 304 8.58 33.05 -46.90
CA ILE A 304 8.39 34.31 -47.63
C ILE A 304 8.55 35.48 -46.63
N THR A 305 9.65 36.18 -46.85
CA THR A 305 10.03 37.49 -46.34
C THR A 305 9.02 38.59 -46.71
N ALA A 306 8.57 39.39 -45.75
CA ALA A 306 8.59 40.87 -45.76
C ALA A 306 7.53 41.50 -44.82
N GLY A 307 7.98 42.33 -43.86
CA GLY A 307 7.15 43.40 -43.26
C GLY A 307 7.22 43.55 -41.73
N ILE A 308 8.16 44.36 -41.24
CA ILE A 308 8.19 45.03 -39.92
C ILE A 308 8.10 46.54 -40.24
N PRO A 309 7.42 47.46 -39.48
CA PRO A 309 7.47 47.61 -38.01
C PRO A 309 6.16 47.88 -37.23
N ILE A 310 6.01 47.33 -36.00
CA ILE A 310 6.20 47.87 -34.62
C ILE A 310 5.18 48.93 -34.13
N SER A 311 4.32 48.58 -33.15
CA SER A 311 4.24 49.18 -31.78
C SER A 311 2.91 48.91 -31.06
N GLY A 312 2.98 48.60 -29.76
CA GLY A 312 1.96 48.93 -28.74
C GLY A 312 1.02 47.80 -28.32
N LEU A 313 1.40 46.96 -27.35
CA LEU A 313 1.02 47.02 -25.91
C LEU A 313 -0.48 46.80 -25.63
N GLU A 314 -0.80 45.62 -25.07
CA GLU A 314 -1.43 45.40 -23.75
C GLU A 314 -2.30 44.13 -23.72
N ALA A 315 -2.07 43.33 -22.67
CA ALA A 315 -2.77 42.09 -22.33
C ALA A 315 -4.22 42.39 -21.88
N PRO A 316 -5.12 41.38 -21.85
CA PRO A 316 -5.24 40.62 -20.60
C PRO A 316 -5.65 39.13 -20.73
N VAL A 317 -5.10 38.34 -19.80
CA VAL A 317 -5.77 37.33 -18.95
C VAL A 317 -6.79 36.35 -19.58
N SER A 318 -6.47 35.05 -19.54
CA SER A 318 -7.22 34.00 -18.79
C SER A 318 -7.25 32.62 -19.49
N ALA A 319 -6.96 31.59 -18.67
CA ALA A 319 -7.52 30.23 -18.65
C ALA A 319 -7.43 29.29 -19.86
N GLY A 320 -6.96 28.06 -19.59
CA GLY A 320 -7.10 26.87 -20.45
C GLY A 320 -5.84 26.00 -20.34
N ASP A 321 -5.79 24.98 -19.50
CA ASP A 321 -6.38 23.64 -19.69
C ASP A 321 -5.42 22.69 -20.44
N THR A 322 -5.40 21.44 -19.96
CA THR A 322 -4.71 20.24 -20.47
C THR A 322 -3.17 20.29 -20.50
N GLY A 323 -2.42 19.27 -20.12
CA GLY A 323 -2.69 17.84 -19.99
C GLY A 323 -1.34 17.13 -20.12
N ASP A 324 -1.32 15.83 -19.82
CA ASP A 324 -0.26 14.86 -20.10
C ASP A 324 1.14 15.20 -19.55
N GLY A 325 1.55 14.57 -18.44
CA GLY A 325 1.99 13.18 -18.45
C GLY A 325 3.48 13.09 -18.08
N PRO A 326 4.17 11.97 -18.31
CA PRO A 326 4.34 10.90 -17.32
C PRO A 326 5.83 10.66 -16.86
N THR A 327 6.03 10.11 -15.64
CA THR A 327 7.21 9.42 -15.02
C THR A 327 7.92 8.35 -15.93
N PRO A 328 9.17 7.84 -15.69
CA PRO A 328 9.64 6.81 -14.70
C PRO A 328 11.04 7.13 -14.05
N PRO A 329 11.68 6.39 -13.08
CA PRO A 329 11.47 5.02 -12.47
C PRO A 329 11.70 4.85 -10.91
N GLU A 330 11.10 3.87 -10.18
CA GLU A 330 11.57 2.55 -9.58
C GLU A 330 12.38 2.62 -8.25
N GLU A 331 12.16 1.86 -7.15
CA GLU A 331 11.82 0.41 -6.99
C GLU A 331 11.23 0.05 -5.57
N PRO A 332 10.12 -0.71 -5.42
CA PRO A 332 9.80 -1.48 -4.19
C PRO A 332 9.24 -2.90 -4.43
N GLU A 333 9.48 -3.82 -3.49
CA GLU A 333 9.13 -5.25 -3.56
C GLU A 333 7.66 -5.63 -3.23
N GLN A 334 7.06 -6.35 -4.19
CA GLN A 334 6.08 -7.47 -4.12
C GLN A 334 4.83 -7.35 -3.21
N LEU A 335 3.74 -6.84 -3.79
CA LEU A 335 2.36 -7.05 -3.36
C LEU A 335 1.70 -8.15 -4.23
N ASP A 336 1.38 -9.29 -3.62
CA ASP A 336 0.51 -10.34 -4.21
C ASP A 336 -0.93 -9.81 -4.24
N TYR A 337 -1.50 -9.59 -5.43
CA TYR A 337 -2.93 -9.31 -5.61
C TYR A 337 -3.67 -10.60 -6.00
N PRO A 338 -4.77 -10.99 -5.31
CA PRO A 338 -5.57 -12.13 -5.73
C PRO A 338 -6.26 -11.80 -7.05
N GLY A 339 -6.01 -12.64 -8.05
CA GLY A 339 -6.29 -12.39 -9.46
C GLY A 339 -7.66 -11.82 -9.82
N VAL A 340 -7.61 -10.78 -10.66
CA VAL A 340 -8.67 -10.46 -11.62
C VAL A 340 -8.78 -11.65 -12.59
N LYS A 341 -9.74 -12.53 -12.34
CA LYS A 341 -10.20 -13.45 -13.38
C LYS A 341 -10.88 -12.59 -14.44
N ASN A 342 -10.15 -12.22 -15.49
CA ASN A 342 -10.74 -11.65 -16.69
C ASN A 342 -11.05 -12.81 -17.67
N PRO A 343 -12.29 -13.33 -17.71
CA PRO A 343 -12.66 -14.39 -18.66
C PRO A 343 -12.64 -13.94 -20.13
N ALA A 344 -12.50 -12.63 -20.42
CA ALA A 344 -12.58 -12.12 -21.79
C ALA A 344 -11.33 -12.40 -22.65
N PHE A 345 -10.22 -12.88 -22.08
CA PHE A 345 -8.98 -13.12 -22.84
C PHE A 345 -8.77 -14.59 -23.25
N LYS A 346 -9.51 -15.53 -22.66
CA LYS A 346 -9.39 -16.97 -22.99
C LYS A 346 -10.26 -17.43 -24.16
N GLU A 347 -11.24 -16.63 -24.59
CA GLU A 347 -12.19 -17.04 -25.64
C GLU A 347 -11.83 -16.58 -27.05
N LYS A 348 -10.79 -15.76 -27.25
CA LYS A 348 -10.39 -15.34 -28.60
C LYS A 348 -9.11 -15.95 -29.15
N PHE A 349 -8.21 -16.47 -28.32
CA PHE A 349 -6.95 -17.05 -28.80
C PHE A 349 -6.53 -18.18 -27.86
N GLY A 350 -6.75 -19.42 -28.31
CA GLY A 350 -6.39 -20.66 -27.60
C GLY A 350 -4.91 -20.96 -27.59
#